data_AF-A0A9D1SUW7-F1
#
_entry.id   AF-A0A9D1SUW7-F1
#
_cell.length_a   1.000
_cell.length_b   1.000
_cell.length_c   1.000
_cell.angle_alpha   90.00
_cell.angle_beta   90.00
_cell.angle_gamma   90.00
#
_symmetry.space_group_name_H-M   'P 1'
#
loop_
_entity.id
_entity.type
_entity.pdbx_description
1 polymer ?
#
loop_
_entity_poly.entity_id
_entity_poly.type
_entity_poly.pdbx_seq_one_letter_code
_entity_poly.pdbx_strand_id
1 'polypeptide(L)' 'MDIVKQWVSSLFIMILALSFMEMLLPDSSMGKYIKFIFSLAIMAAILYPVIYLTGEY' A
#
# COMPACT_ATOMS: atom_id res chain seq x y z
N MET A 1 8.46 13.79 14.66
CA MET A 1 7.59 12.62 14.91
C MET A 1 6.74 12.34 13.66
N ASP A 2 7.34 12.52 12.48
CA ASP A 2 6.58 12.85 11.27
C ASP A 2 6.72 11.80 10.19
N ILE A 3 7.94 11.33 9.86
CA ILE A 3 8.14 10.44 8.72
C ILE A 3 7.52 9.05 8.92
N VAL A 4 7.73 8.43 10.11
CA VAL A 4 7.18 7.10 10.41
C VAL A 4 5.67 7.18 10.57
N LYS A 5 5.16 8.22 11.23
CA LYS A 5 3.72 8.42 11.41
C LYS A 5 3.04 8.67 10.07
N GLN A 6 3.60 9.51 9.21
CA GLN A 6 3.12 9.77 7.86
C GLN A 6 3.15 8.51 7.01
N TRP A 7 4.25 7.75 7.06
CA TRP A 7 4.38 6.48 6.35
C TRP A 7 3.31 5.46 6.78
N VAL A 8 3.12 5.26 8.08
CA VAL A 8 2.07 4.39 8.62
C VAL A 8 0.68 4.90 8.21
N SER A 9 0.43 6.21 8.26
CA SER A 9 -0.84 6.80 7.79
C SER A 9 -1.07 6.57 6.29
N SER A 10 -0.03 6.66 5.46
CA SER A 10 -0.12 6.34 4.03
C SER A 10 -0.45 4.86 3.78
N LEU A 11 0.22 3.94 4.51
CA LEU A 11 -0.10 2.51 4.47
C LEU A 11 -1.56 2.25 4.86
N PHE A 12 -2.03 2.90 5.93
CA PHE A 12 -3.41 2.77 6.39
C PHE A 12 -4.42 3.20 5.31
N ILE A 13 -4.19 4.34 4.67
CA ILE A 13 -5.07 4.83 3.58
C ILE A 13 -5.06 3.86 2.39
N MET A 14 -3.90 3.31 2.00
CA MET A 14 -3.84 2.34 0.89
C MET A 14 -4.55 1.03 1.22
N ILE A 15 -4.41 0.53 2.44
CA ILE A 15 -5.12 -0.68 2.90
C ILE A 15 -6.63 -0.42 2.92
N LEU A 16 -7.08 0.73 3.43
CA LEU A 16 -8.49 1.11 3.37
C LEU A 16 -9.00 1.17 1.94
N ALA A 17 -8.26 1.82 1.04
CA ALA A 17 -8.62 1.89 -0.37
C ALA A 17 -8.73 0.50 -1.01
N LEU A 18 -7.79 -0.40 -0.73
CA LEU A 18 -7.86 -1.79 -1.17
C LEU A 18 -9.13 -2.45 -0.63
N SER A 19 -9.42 -2.37 0.67
CA SER A 19 -10.63 -2.94 1.27
C SER A 19 -11.92 -2.42 0.61
N PHE A 20 -12.00 -1.12 0.31
CA PHE A 20 -13.11 -0.56 -0.45
C PHE A 20 -13.21 -1.17 -1.86
N MET A 21 -12.08 -1.32 -2.56
CA MET A 21 -12.05 -1.95 -3.88
C MET A 21 -12.50 -3.42 -3.82
N GLU A 22 -12.15 -4.16 -2.76
CA GLU A 22 -12.63 -5.53 -2.58
C GLU A 22 -14.14 -5.59 -2.39
N MET A 23 -14.73 -4.62 -1.68
CA MET A 23 -16.19 -4.52 -1.50
C MET A 23 -16.91 -4.12 -2.79
N LEU A 24 -16.31 -3.27 -3.63
CA LEU A 24 -16.89 -2.82 -4.90
C LEU A 24 -16.79 -3.86 -6.01
N LEU A 25 -15.71 -4.65 -6.02
CA LEU A 25 -15.42 -5.65 -7.06
C LEU A 25 -15.24 -7.06 -6.48
N PRO A 26 -16.23 -7.59 -5.74
CA PRO A 26 -16.15 -8.91 -5.14
C PRO A 26 -16.10 -9.99 -6.24
N ASP A 27 -15.24 -10.99 -6.05
CA ASP A 27 -15.16 -12.23 -6.86
C ASP A 27 -15.08 -12.07 -8.39
N SER A 28 -14.64 -10.92 -8.88
CA SER A 28 -14.42 -10.69 -10.31
C SER A 28 -12.98 -11.00 -10.73
N SER A 29 -12.80 -11.35 -12.01
CA SER A 29 -11.46 -11.44 -12.62
C SER A 29 -10.71 -10.12 -12.49
N MET A 30 -11.41 -8.99 -12.68
CA MET A 30 -10.92 -7.62 -12.47
C MET A 30 -10.44 -7.41 -11.03
N GLY A 31 -11.20 -7.86 -10.03
CA GLY A 31 -10.87 -7.74 -8.62
C GLY A 31 -9.55 -8.43 -8.27
N LYS A 32 -9.25 -9.59 -8.88
CA LYS A 32 -7.96 -10.29 -8.71
C LYS A 32 -6.78 -9.43 -9.20
N TYR A 33 -6.91 -8.79 -10.36
CA TYR A 33 -5.87 -7.90 -10.89
C TYR A 33 -5.67 -6.67 -10.00
N ILE A 34 -6.75 -6.05 -9.54
CA ILE A 34 -6.66 -4.88 -8.65
C ILE A 34 -6.01 -5.23 -7.32
N LYS A 35 -6.39 -6.35 -6.69
CA LYS A 35 -5.74 -6.85 -5.47
C LYS A 35 -4.23 -7.04 -5.67
N PHE A 36 -3.83 -7.61 -6.80
CA PHE A 36 -2.42 -7.81 -7.12
C PHE A 36 -1.66 -6.46 -7.25
N ILE A 37 -2.19 -5.51 -8.02
CA ILE A 37 -1.56 -4.19 -8.20
C ILE A 37 -1.45 -3.42 -6.88
N PHE A 38 -2.52 -3.39 -6.07
CA PHE A 38 -2.49 -2.75 -4.76
C PHE A 38 -1.51 -3.44 -3.80
N SER A 39 -1.42 -4.76 -3.84
CA SER A 39 -0.46 -5.51 -3.04
C SER A 39 0.99 -5.14 -3.41
N LEU A 40 1.28 -4.99 -4.71
CA LEU A 40 2.58 -4.49 -5.17
C LEU A 40 2.87 -3.06 -4.72
N ALA A 41 1.87 -2.17 -4.80
CA ALA A 41 2.01 -0.78 -4.35
C ALA A 41 2.24 -0.68 -2.84
N ILE A 42 1.49 -1.43 -2.04
CA ILE A 42 1.67 -1.52 -0.58
C ILE A 42 3.06 -2.08 -0.26
N MET A 43 3.50 -3.12 -0.96
CA MET A 43 4.84 -3.69 -0.77
C MET A 43 5.94 -2.67 -1.07
N ALA A 44 5.84 -1.93 -2.18
CA ALA A 44 6.78 -0.86 -2.50
C ALA A 44 6.79 0.23 -1.42
N ALA A 45 5.62 0.62 -0.91
CA ALA A 45 5.52 1.59 0.17
C ALA A 45 6.10 1.07 1.49
N ILE A 46 5.98 -0.23 1.80
CA ILE A 46 6.62 -0.84 2.98
C ILE A 46 8.15 -0.78 2.89
N LEU A 47 8.72 -0.85 1.69
CA LEU A 47 10.16 -0.76 1.48
C LEU A 47 10.73 0.66 1.63
N TYR A 48 9.89 1.69 1.58
CA TYR A 48 10.31 3.09 1.70
C TYR A 48 11.21 3.39 2.92
N PRO A 49 10.86 3.02 4.17
CA PRO A 49 11.73 3.25 5.32
C PRO A 49 13.07 2.52 5.21
N VAL A 50 13.12 1.33 4.60
CA VAL A 50 14.39 0.62 4.40
C VAL A 50 15.30 1.43 3.48
N ILE A 51 14.76 1.90 2.35
CA ILE A 51 15.49 2.73 1.39
C ILE A 51 15.95 4.04 2.04
N TYR A 52 15.09 4.68 2.83
CA TYR A 52 15.41 5.91 3.55
C TYR A 52 16.52 5.71 4.61
N LEU A 53 16.57 4.54 5.26
CA LEU A 53 17.57 4.23 6.29
C LEU A 53 18.89 3.72 5.70
N THR A 54 18.87 3.08 4.53
CA THR A 54 20.08 2.51 3.88
C THR A 54 20.63 3.36 2.75
N GLY A 55 19.91 4.40 2.32
CA GLY A 55 20.35 5.30 1.25
C GLY A 55 21.22 6.43 1.80
N GLU A 56 22.45 6.54 1.31
CA GLU A 56 23.28 7.76 1.42
C GLU A 56 22.77 8.86 0.48
N TYR A 57 21.53 9.35 0.69
CA TYR A 57 20.98 10.55 0.05
C TYR A 57 20.14 11.36 1.04
#